data_AF-A0A323TSJ1-F1
#
_entry.id   AF-A0A323TSJ1-F1
#
_cell.length_a   1.000
_cell.length_b   1.000
_cell.length_c   1.000
_cell.angle_alpha   90.00
_cell.angle_beta   90.00
_cell.angle_gamma   90.00
#
_symmetry.space_group_name_H-M   'P 1'
#
loop_
_entity.id
_entity.type
_entity.pdbx_description
1 polymer ?
#
loop_
_entity_poly.entity_id
_entity_poly.type
_entity_poly.pdbx_seq_one_letter_code
_entity_poly.pdbx_strand_id
1 'polypeptide(L)'
;MVLFGVSAFSSNSYETDLVGRMKVLEEKAQVKLDSGVTAEMREGIAELSEAWEKELNTVYSLLMEKLPKKDKIKLENEQKKWLKNRDIKAKKDAKEAEGGTMEPLLFTSSIEELNEERAIELAKRYDKLVNKK
;
A
#
# COMPACT_ATOMS: atom_id res chain seq x y z
N MET A 1 -20.48 17.29 12.74
CA MET A 1 -19.61 16.67 11.73
C MET A 1 -20.27 15.38 11.30
N VAL A 2 -20.62 15.27 10.03
CA VAL A 2 -21.56 14.28 9.51
C VAL A 2 -20.95 12.88 9.63
N LEU A 3 -21.60 12.02 10.41
CA LEU A 3 -21.42 10.57 10.40
C LEU A 3 -21.76 10.10 8.98
N PHE A 4 -20.75 9.80 8.18
CA PHE A 4 -21.00 9.14 6.90
C PHE A 4 -21.49 7.73 7.19
N GLY A 5 -22.77 7.54 6.87
CA GLY A 5 -23.53 6.36 7.15
C GLY A 5 -22.92 5.13 6.50
N VAL A 6 -22.90 4.08 7.30
CA VAL A 6 -22.87 2.68 6.84
C VAL A 6 -23.94 2.56 5.75
N SER A 7 -23.51 2.47 4.49
CA SER A 7 -24.41 2.27 3.37
C SER A 7 -23.90 1.17 2.46
N ALA A 8 -24.80 0.21 2.27
CA ALA A 8 -24.76 -0.95 1.38
C ALA A 8 -23.76 -2.07 1.74
N PHE A 9 -24.33 -3.21 2.15
CA PHE A 9 -23.70 -4.51 2.03
C PHE A 9 -23.15 -4.69 0.60
N SER A 10 -21.84 -4.80 0.46
CA SER A 10 -21.30 -5.80 -0.46
C SER A 10 -20.92 -6.99 0.39
N SER A 11 -21.27 -8.19 -0.04
CA SER A 11 -20.76 -9.46 0.52
C SER A 11 -19.25 -9.64 0.33
N ASN A 12 -18.51 -8.59 -0.05
CA ASN A 12 -17.11 -8.66 -0.39
C ASN A 12 -16.23 -8.27 0.80
N SER A 13 -15.06 -8.90 0.85
CA SER A 13 -14.08 -8.70 1.91
C SER A 13 -13.42 -7.31 1.80
N TYR A 14 -12.83 -6.81 2.89
CA TYR A 14 -12.07 -5.55 2.88
C TYR A 14 -10.97 -5.56 1.83
N GLU A 15 -10.29 -6.70 1.62
CA GLU A 15 -9.33 -6.88 0.53
C GLU A 15 -9.93 -6.55 -0.84
N THR A 16 -11.10 -7.09 -1.15
CA THR A 16 -11.73 -6.90 -2.46
C THR A 16 -12.08 -5.43 -2.70
N ASP A 17 -12.58 -4.76 -1.67
CA ASP A 17 -12.92 -3.34 -1.69
C ASP A 17 -11.67 -2.44 -1.82
N LEU A 18 -10.60 -2.75 -1.07
CA LEU A 18 -9.31 -2.07 -1.17
C LEU A 18 -8.72 -2.18 -2.59
N VAL A 19 -8.64 -3.40 -3.15
CA VAL A 19 -8.14 -3.62 -4.51
C VAL A 19 -9.00 -2.89 -5.54
N GLY A 20 -10.32 -2.87 -5.34
CA GLY A 20 -11.24 -2.11 -6.20
C GLY A 20 -10.95 -0.59 -6.22
N ARG A 21 -10.66 0.01 -5.06
CA ARG A 21 -10.27 1.42 -4.96
C ARG A 21 -8.92 1.68 -5.62
N MET A 22 -7.94 0.83 -5.37
CA MET A 22 -6.57 1.02 -5.85
C MET A 22 -6.44 0.85 -7.36
N LYS A 23 -7.21 -0.07 -7.96
CA LYS A 23 -7.24 -0.26 -9.42
C LYS A 23 -7.54 1.04 -10.19
N VAL A 24 -8.43 1.89 -9.68
CA VAL A 24 -8.74 3.18 -10.33
C VAL A 24 -7.53 4.12 -10.31
N LEU A 25 -6.73 4.07 -9.25
CA LEU A 25 -5.53 4.88 -9.10
C LEU A 25 -4.36 4.31 -9.91
N GLU A 26 -4.24 2.99 -10.01
CA GLU A 26 -3.30 2.30 -10.90
C GLU A 26 -3.56 2.66 -12.35
N GLU A 27 -4.82 2.58 -12.82
CA GLU A 27 -5.20 2.97 -14.18
C GLU A 27 -4.85 4.43 -14.48
N LYS A 28 -5.05 5.34 -13.51
CA LYS A 28 -4.67 6.75 -13.64
C LYS A 28 -3.15 6.93 -13.68
N ALA A 29 -2.40 6.24 -12.83
CA ALA A 29 -0.95 6.29 -12.79
C ALA A 29 -0.34 5.74 -14.08
N GLN A 30 -0.92 4.68 -14.64
CA GLN A 30 -0.47 4.05 -15.89
C GLN A 30 -0.46 5.05 -17.06
N VAL A 31 -1.47 5.93 -17.15
CA VAL A 31 -1.49 7.00 -18.18
C VAL A 31 -0.26 7.90 -18.10
N LYS A 32 0.21 8.23 -16.88
CA LYS A 32 1.43 9.04 -16.68
C LYS A 32 2.70 8.23 -16.90
N LEU A 33 2.69 6.93 -16.58
CA LEU A 33 3.82 6.03 -16.82
C LEU A 33 4.05 5.81 -18.32
N ASP A 34 2.98 5.74 -19.11
CA ASP A 34 3.03 5.52 -20.56
C ASP A 34 3.33 6.79 -21.37
N SER A 35 3.47 7.95 -20.73
CA SER A 35 3.63 9.23 -21.45
C SER A 35 5.01 9.41 -22.08
N GLY A 36 6.02 8.65 -21.62
CA GLY A 36 7.41 8.81 -22.03
C GLY A 36 8.10 10.06 -21.46
N VAL A 37 7.40 10.86 -20.65
CA VAL A 37 7.94 12.05 -19.99
C VAL A 37 8.35 11.68 -18.56
N THR A 38 9.66 11.63 -18.27
CA THR A 38 10.17 11.21 -16.95
C THR A 38 9.56 11.99 -15.78
N ALA A 39 9.24 13.28 -15.96
CA ALA A 39 8.59 14.07 -14.92
C ALA A 39 7.17 13.56 -14.60
N GLU A 40 6.36 13.25 -15.61
CA GLU A 40 5.01 12.72 -15.43
C GLU A 40 5.04 11.30 -14.87
N MET A 41 5.96 10.44 -15.35
CA MET A 41 6.15 9.10 -14.80
C MET A 41 6.45 9.15 -13.29
N ARG A 42 7.37 10.05 -12.88
CA ARG A 42 7.72 10.26 -11.47
C ARG A 42 6.54 10.77 -10.66
N GLU A 43 5.73 11.66 -11.21
CA GLU A 43 4.52 12.16 -10.56
C GLU A 43 3.49 11.03 -10.38
N GLY A 44 3.24 10.24 -11.43
CA GLY A 44 2.29 9.13 -11.41
C GLY A 44 2.65 8.07 -10.38
N ILE A 45 3.90 7.62 -10.36
CA ILE A 45 4.31 6.61 -9.38
C ILE A 45 4.34 7.16 -7.95
N ALA A 46 4.64 8.45 -7.76
CA ALA A 46 4.63 9.06 -6.44
C ALA A 46 3.22 9.14 -5.87
N GLU A 47 2.24 9.57 -6.69
CA GLU A 47 0.82 9.58 -6.33
C GLU A 47 0.32 8.18 -5.97
N LEU A 48 0.66 7.17 -6.79
CA LEU A 48 0.25 5.79 -6.55
C LEU A 48 0.91 5.20 -5.29
N SER A 49 2.21 5.42 -5.10
CA SER A 49 2.94 5.02 -3.91
C SER A 49 2.33 5.61 -2.63
N GLU A 50 1.94 6.89 -2.66
CA GLU A 50 1.32 7.55 -1.51
C GLU A 50 -0.07 6.97 -1.22
N ALA A 51 -0.85 6.66 -2.26
CA ALA A 51 -2.15 6.04 -2.11
C ALA A 51 -2.07 4.64 -1.48
N TRP A 52 -1.15 3.79 -1.95
CA TRP A 52 -0.90 2.48 -1.34
C TRP A 52 -0.39 2.59 0.09
N GLU A 53 0.48 3.55 0.40
CA GLU A 53 0.93 3.79 1.79
C GLU A 53 -0.23 4.20 2.70
N LYS A 54 -1.18 5.01 2.21
CA LYS A 54 -2.39 5.39 2.95
C LYS A 54 -3.29 4.18 3.24
N GLU A 55 -3.54 3.34 2.25
CA GLU A 55 -4.34 2.11 2.42
C GLU A 55 -3.66 1.13 3.38
N LEU A 56 -2.35 0.92 3.24
CA LEU A 56 -1.52 0.12 4.15
C LEU A 56 -1.66 0.60 5.61
N ASN A 57 -1.48 1.91 5.84
CA ASN A 57 -1.57 2.48 7.18
C ASN A 57 -2.99 2.41 7.75
N THR A 58 -4.00 2.55 6.89
CA THR A 58 -5.41 2.41 7.27
C THR A 58 -5.71 0.99 7.75
N VAL A 59 -5.38 -0.03 6.97
CA VAL A 59 -5.63 -1.43 7.34
C VAL A 59 -4.78 -1.89 8.53
N TYR A 60 -3.53 -1.40 8.63
CA TYR A 60 -2.71 -1.60 9.83
C TYR A 60 -3.42 -1.05 11.07
N SER A 61 -3.97 0.16 11.00
CA SER A 61 -4.67 0.78 12.13
C SER A 61 -5.91 -0.02 12.53
N LEU A 62 -6.71 -0.46 11.55
CA LEU A 62 -7.88 -1.32 11.77
C LEU A 62 -7.53 -2.65 12.45
N LEU A 63 -6.43 -3.29 12.07
CA LEU A 63 -5.90 -4.47 12.75
C LEU A 63 -5.48 -4.14 14.19
N MET A 64 -4.76 -3.05 14.37
CA MET A 64 -4.28 -2.60 15.68
C MET A 64 -5.40 -2.22 16.63
N GLU A 65 -6.59 -1.85 16.15
CA GLU A 65 -7.76 -1.64 16.99
C GLU A 65 -8.32 -2.95 17.54
N LYS A 66 -8.45 -3.98 16.68
CA LYS A 66 -9.18 -5.22 16.97
C LYS A 66 -8.35 -6.35 17.58
N LEU A 67 -7.05 -6.41 17.32
CA LEU A 67 -6.21 -7.52 17.79
C LEU A 67 -6.09 -7.54 19.34
N PRO A 68 -5.94 -8.71 19.98
CA PRO A 68 -5.58 -8.77 21.40
C PRO A 68 -4.16 -8.24 21.62
N LYS A 69 -3.85 -7.79 22.85
CA LYS A 69 -2.57 -7.13 23.19
C LYS A 69 -1.32 -7.88 22.71
N LYS A 70 -1.29 -9.21 22.85
CA LYS A 70 -0.17 -10.06 22.39
C LYS A 70 0.05 -9.94 20.88
N ASP A 71 -1.02 -9.97 20.09
CA ASP A 71 -0.94 -9.94 18.64
C ASP A 71 -0.69 -8.52 18.11
N LYS A 72 -1.13 -7.47 18.83
CA LYS A 72 -0.72 -6.07 18.56
C LYS A 72 0.79 -5.91 18.63
N ILE A 73 1.42 -6.36 19.72
CA ILE A 73 2.88 -6.30 19.89
C ILE A 73 3.60 -7.08 18.79
N LYS A 74 3.05 -8.23 18.39
CA LYS A 74 3.61 -9.02 17.28
C LYS A 74 3.53 -8.25 15.96
N LEU A 75 2.37 -7.70 15.63
CA LEU A 75 2.16 -6.95 14.38
C LEU A 75 3.02 -5.68 14.33
N GLU A 76 3.16 -4.94 15.43
CA GLU A 76 4.07 -3.78 15.52
C GLU A 76 5.52 -4.15 15.19
N ASN A 77 6.01 -5.27 15.72
CA ASN A 77 7.37 -5.73 15.46
C ASN A 77 7.54 -6.23 14.01
N GLU A 78 6.55 -6.92 13.47
CA GLU A 78 6.52 -7.29 12.05
C GLU A 78 6.56 -6.04 11.16
N GLN A 79 5.77 -5.01 11.47
CA GLN A 79 5.69 -3.77 10.69
C GLN A 79 7.00 -2.98 10.74
N LYS A 80 7.64 -2.85 11.91
CA LYS A 80 8.96 -2.22 12.06
C LYS A 80 10.04 -2.93 11.23
N LYS A 81 10.06 -4.27 11.29
CA LYS A 81 11.00 -5.07 10.51
C LYS A 81 10.74 -4.94 9.00
N TRP A 82 9.47 -4.96 8.62
CA TRP A 82 9.06 -4.80 7.23
C TRP A 82 9.47 -3.44 6.66
N LEU A 83 9.21 -2.33 7.37
CA LEU A 83 9.62 -0.98 6.94
C LEU A 83 11.13 -0.89 6.69
N LYS A 84 11.96 -1.42 7.60
CA LYS A 84 13.42 -1.47 7.41
C LYS A 84 13.81 -2.25 6.15
N ASN A 85 13.18 -3.39 5.92
CA ASN A 85 13.47 -4.23 4.76
C ASN A 85 12.95 -3.62 3.45
N ARG A 86 11.81 -2.92 3.48
CA ARG A 86 11.23 -2.21 2.35
C ARG A 86 12.23 -1.21 1.78
N ASP A 87 12.74 -0.33 2.64
CA ASP A 87 13.67 0.71 2.22
C ASP A 87 15.02 0.13 1.74
N ILE A 88 15.47 -0.99 2.32
CA ILE A 88 16.67 -1.70 1.86
C ILE A 88 16.46 -2.29 0.45
N LYS A 89 15.30 -2.92 0.20
CA LYS A 89 14.98 -3.50 -1.11
C LYS A 89 14.84 -2.39 -2.16
N ALA A 90 14.07 -1.34 -1.88
CA ALA A 90 13.89 -0.23 -2.80
C ALA A 90 15.22 0.46 -3.16
N LYS A 91 16.12 0.65 -2.18
CA LYS A 91 17.48 1.14 -2.46
C LYS A 91 18.27 0.19 -3.35
N LYS A 92 18.13 -1.12 -3.18
CA LYS A 92 18.82 -2.12 -4.00
C LYS A 92 18.31 -2.08 -5.44
N ASP A 93 16.99 -2.03 -5.63
CA ASP A 93 16.35 -2.02 -6.95
C ASP A 93 16.72 -0.72 -7.71
N ALA A 94 16.77 0.42 -7.01
CA ALA A 94 17.17 1.70 -7.59
C ALA A 94 18.62 1.75 -8.11
N LYS A 95 19.52 0.90 -7.60
CA LYS A 95 20.94 0.88 -8.03
C LYS A 95 21.12 0.56 -9.50
N GLU A 96 20.15 -0.06 -10.16
CA GLU A 96 20.21 -0.32 -11.60
C GLU A 96 20.34 0.96 -12.44
N ALA A 97 19.90 2.10 -11.89
CA ALA A 97 19.97 3.41 -12.53
C ALA A 97 20.78 4.43 -11.73
N GLU A 98 21.68 3.99 -10.85
CA GLU A 98 22.45 4.85 -9.93
C GLU A 98 23.06 6.07 -10.64
N GLY A 99 22.78 7.26 -10.11
CA GLY A 99 23.26 8.54 -10.64
C GLY A 99 22.45 9.09 -11.83
N GLY A 100 21.48 8.35 -12.35
CA GLY A 100 20.59 8.75 -13.44
C GLY A 100 19.25 9.31 -12.97
N THR A 101 18.49 9.91 -13.89
CA THR A 101 17.14 10.43 -13.62
C THR A 101 16.11 9.32 -13.34
N MET A 102 16.44 8.07 -13.68
CA MET A 102 15.61 6.88 -13.45
C MET A 102 15.77 6.29 -12.05
N GLU A 103 16.88 6.54 -11.34
CA GLU A 103 17.09 6.05 -9.96
C GLU A 103 15.91 6.38 -9.01
N PRO A 104 15.45 7.65 -8.89
CA PRO A 104 14.32 7.96 -8.02
C PRO A 104 13.01 7.34 -8.49
N LEU A 105 12.83 7.14 -9.80
CA LEU A 105 11.64 6.45 -10.33
C LEU A 105 11.64 4.97 -9.93
N LEU A 106 12.76 4.26 -10.09
CA LEU A 106 12.91 2.87 -9.69
C LEU A 106 12.76 2.69 -8.17
N PHE A 107 13.33 3.60 -7.38
CA PHE A 107 13.16 3.59 -5.93
C PHE A 107 11.68 3.69 -5.56
N THR A 108 10.96 4.69 -6.07
CA THR A 108 9.55 4.89 -5.74
C THR A 108 8.66 3.78 -6.27
N SER A 109 8.96 3.22 -7.45
CA SER A 109 8.24 2.05 -7.99
C SER A 109 8.38 0.84 -7.06
N SER A 110 9.58 0.56 -6.57
CA SER A 110 9.79 -0.53 -5.60
C SER A 110 9.08 -0.27 -4.26
N ILE A 111 9.03 0.98 -3.78
CA ILE A 111 8.24 1.33 -2.58
C ILE A 111 6.74 1.10 -2.82
N GLU A 112 6.23 1.49 -3.99
CA GLU A 112 4.84 1.34 -4.40
C GLU A 112 4.42 -0.15 -4.40
N GLU A 113 5.13 -0.99 -5.15
CA GLU A 113 4.88 -2.44 -5.23
C GLU A 113 4.89 -3.09 -3.82
N LEU A 114 5.87 -2.74 -2.99
CA LEU A 114 5.97 -3.30 -1.65
C LEU A 114 4.83 -2.83 -0.75
N ASN A 115 4.41 -1.57 -0.88
CA ASN A 115 3.25 -1.05 -0.15
C ASN A 115 1.97 -1.76 -0.58
N GLU A 116 1.77 -2.00 -1.88
CA GLU A 116 0.65 -2.79 -2.41
C GLU A 116 0.61 -4.19 -1.79
N GLU A 117 1.69 -4.96 -1.93
CA GLU A 117 1.77 -6.33 -1.43
C GLU A 117 1.43 -6.39 0.07
N ARG A 118 1.97 -5.44 0.84
CA ARG A 118 1.75 -5.37 2.28
C ARG A 118 0.33 -4.93 2.62
N ALA A 119 -0.26 -3.97 1.89
CA ALA A 119 -1.64 -3.53 2.11
C ALA A 119 -2.63 -4.69 1.88
N ILE A 120 -2.48 -5.41 0.77
CA ILE A 120 -3.30 -6.59 0.44
C ILE A 120 -3.12 -7.70 1.49
N GLU A 121 -1.89 -7.93 1.94
CA GLU A 121 -1.58 -8.92 2.96
C GLU A 121 -2.23 -8.59 4.32
N LEU A 122 -2.19 -7.33 4.74
CA LEU A 122 -2.85 -6.85 5.96
C LEU A 122 -4.38 -6.88 5.81
N ALA A 123 -4.93 -6.56 4.64
CA ALA A 123 -6.35 -6.67 4.34
C ALA A 123 -6.87 -8.10 4.49
N LYS A 124 -6.14 -9.09 3.94
CA LYS A 124 -6.43 -10.52 4.14
C LYS A 124 -6.43 -10.91 5.61
N ARG A 125 -5.51 -10.38 6.41
CA ARG A 125 -5.47 -10.62 7.86
C ARG A 125 -6.67 -9.99 8.57
N TYR A 126 -7.06 -8.79 8.17
CA TYR A 126 -8.21 -8.08 8.72
C TYR A 126 -9.50 -8.85 8.44
N ASP A 127 -9.70 -9.29 7.19
CA ASP A 127 -10.83 -10.12 6.78
C ASP A 127 -10.92 -11.41 7.58
N LYS A 128 -9.78 -12.10 7.77
CA LYS A 128 -9.72 -13.31 8.61
C LYS A 128 -10.03 -13.00 10.08
N LEU A 129 -9.69 -11.82 10.58
CA LEU A 129 -9.95 -11.43 11.97
C LEU A 129 -11.44 -11.15 12.19
N VAL A 130 -12.10 -10.42 11.28
CA VAL A 130 -13.50 -10.04 11.42
C VAL A 130 -14.49 -11.15 11.08
N ASN A 131 -14.06 -12.13 10.25
CA ASN A 131 -14.90 -13.28 9.88
C ASN A 131 -14.73 -14.50 10.82
N LYS A 132 -13.87 -14.42 11.84
CA LYS A 132 -13.78 -15.46 12.89
C LYS A 132 -15.03 -15.40 13.77
N LYS A 133 -15.80 -16.50 13.76
CA LYS A 133 -16.92 -16.74 14.68
C LYS A 133 -16.42 -17.04 16.08
#